data_AF-A0A5C7PW50-F1
#
_entry.id   AF-A0A5C7PW50-F1
#
_cell.length_a   1.000
_cell.length_b   1.000
_cell.length_c   1.000
_cell.angle_alpha   90.00
_cell.angle_beta   90.00
_cell.angle_gamma   90.00
#
_symmetry.space_group_name_H-M   'P 1'
#
loop_
_entity.id
_entity.type
_entity.pdbx_description
1 polymer ?
#
loop_
_entity_poly.entity_id
_entity_poly.type
_entity_poly.pdbx_seq_one_letter_code
_entity_poly.pdbx_strand_id
1 'polypeptide(L)'
;MAKNQNTAVAVKDEKTNALALMGVDFAADAGMGMEGVDKDSFAIPFIALLQGLSPQLETVDAAKPGLFINTITDEVFKEVLVVPCAYQRRYLRWAPRSEGGGYKGEYNPIDIETGKILGVEKDADGRLRLEGDELKDTRNHFVLMQSESGAWQPALLSLSSTQIKKSKRWMSRIQGIELRTPEGKAFNPPSFSHVYKLKAVKEENSKGSWWGVDVELVEPVSDAELYLRAKEFNKQVAAGEVKVQEPVSDHAAEAGSDDRF
;
A
#
# COMPACT_ATOMS: atom_id res chain seq x y z
N MET A 1 -53.06 5.94 44.55
CA MET A 1 -51.60 6.16 44.69
C MET A 1 -50.94 5.52 43.49
N ALA A 2 -50.50 6.35 42.54
CA ALA A 2 -49.08 6.53 42.14
C ALA A 2 -48.65 5.56 41.03
N LYS A 3 -47.95 5.94 39.96
CA LYS A 3 -47.74 7.20 39.23
C LYS A 3 -46.98 6.72 37.97
N ASN A 4 -47.54 6.90 36.77
CA ASN A 4 -46.79 6.76 35.52
C ASN A 4 -45.77 7.91 35.46
N GLN A 5 -44.49 7.63 35.24
CA GLN A 5 -43.49 8.66 34.95
C GLN A 5 -43.05 8.58 33.49
N ASN A 6 -43.09 9.76 32.88
CA ASN A 6 -42.81 10.11 31.50
C ASN A 6 -41.35 9.89 31.10
N THR A 7 -41.17 9.34 29.91
CA THR A 7 -39.98 9.43 29.07
C THR A 7 -39.95 10.79 28.37
N ALA A 8 -39.02 11.68 28.73
CA ALA A 8 -38.66 12.85 27.92
C ALA A 8 -37.36 13.54 28.40
N VAL A 9 -36.18 12.96 28.20
CA VAL A 9 -34.92 13.73 28.17
C VAL A 9 -33.87 13.01 27.31
N ALA A 10 -33.71 13.40 26.04
CA ALA A 10 -32.50 13.15 25.23
C ALA A 10 -32.55 13.89 23.87
N VAL A 11 -32.78 15.21 23.85
CA VAL A 11 -32.65 16.02 22.61
C VAL A 11 -31.91 17.35 22.87
N LYS A 12 -31.21 17.51 23.99
CA LYS A 12 -30.65 18.82 24.40
C LYS A 12 -29.12 18.93 24.41
N ASP A 13 -28.37 17.89 24.03
CA ASP A 13 -26.90 17.89 24.18
C ASP A 13 -26.09 18.15 22.90
N GLU A 14 -26.64 17.95 21.69
CA GLU A 14 -25.84 18.13 20.46
C GLU A 14 -25.63 19.60 20.07
N LYS A 15 -26.64 20.46 20.24
CA LYS A 15 -26.54 21.87 19.82
C LYS A 15 -25.60 22.70 20.71
N THR A 16 -25.50 22.35 21.99
CA THR A 16 -24.68 23.08 22.97
C THR A 16 -23.19 22.82 22.77
N ASN A 17 -22.81 21.58 22.42
CA ASN A 17 -21.43 21.23 22.08
C ASN A 17 -20.97 21.81 20.74
N ALA A 18 -21.85 21.84 19.73
CA ALA A 18 -21.55 22.47 18.44
C ALA A 18 -21.30 23.99 18.57
N LEU A 19 -22.05 24.68 19.45
CA LEU A 19 -21.86 26.10 19.75
C LEU A 19 -20.55 26.39 20.50
N ALA A 20 -20.07 25.46 21.34
CA ALA A 20 -18.79 25.61 22.04
C ALA A 20 -17.57 25.48 21.11
N LEU A 21 -17.69 24.68 20.04
CA LEU A 21 -16.63 24.50 19.03
C LEU A 21 -16.55 25.66 18.02
N MET A 22 -17.58 26.50 17.91
CA MET A 22 -17.61 27.64 16.98
C MET A 22 -16.62 28.77 17.32
N GLY A 23 -16.02 28.76 18.52
CA GLY A 23 -14.99 29.72 18.95
C GLY A 23 -13.58 29.15 18.99
N VAL A 24 -13.37 27.89 18.57
CA VAL A 24 -12.07 27.21 18.59
C VAL A 24 -11.38 27.43 17.25
N ASP A 25 -10.22 28.09 17.26
CA ASP A 25 -9.37 28.24 16.08
C ASP A 25 -8.37 27.08 16.01
N PHE A 26 -8.78 25.99 15.39
CA PHE A 26 -7.91 24.83 15.17
C PHE A 26 -6.64 25.16 14.36
N ALA A 27 -6.62 26.25 13.59
CA ALA A 27 -5.42 26.68 12.87
C ALA A 27 -4.41 27.33 13.81
N ALA A 28 -4.87 28.07 14.83
CA ALA A 28 -4.00 28.63 15.87
C ALA A 28 -3.35 27.53 16.73
N ASP A 29 -4.03 26.40 16.85
CA ASP A 29 -3.58 25.23 17.63
C ASP A 29 -2.86 24.17 16.77
N ALA A 30 -2.60 24.46 15.50
CA ALA A 30 -2.00 23.51 14.56
C ALA A 30 -0.61 23.05 15.04
N GLY A 31 -0.43 21.74 15.16
CA GLY A 31 0.83 21.12 15.58
C GLY A 31 0.95 20.87 17.10
N MET A 32 0.03 21.37 17.92
CA MET A 32 -0.05 21.00 19.32
C MET A 32 -0.47 19.53 19.49
N GLY A 33 0.12 18.82 20.46
CA GLY A 33 -0.10 17.39 20.69
C GLY A 33 0.75 16.45 19.83
N MET A 34 1.63 17.01 19.01
CA MET A 34 2.60 16.29 18.17
C MET A 34 4.05 16.48 18.66
N GLU A 35 4.24 17.07 19.84
CA GLU A 35 5.55 17.34 20.42
C GLU A 35 6.23 16.02 20.79
N GLY A 36 7.25 15.63 20.02
CA GLY A 36 7.98 14.37 20.22
C GLY A 36 7.62 13.27 19.24
N VAL A 37 6.65 13.51 18.35
CA VAL A 37 6.44 12.68 17.17
C VAL A 37 7.57 12.96 16.20
N ASP A 38 8.39 11.95 15.94
CA ASP A 38 9.43 11.97 14.92
C ASP A 38 9.07 11.08 13.73
N LYS A 39 9.94 11.06 12.73
CA LYS A 39 9.79 10.20 11.55
C LYS A 39 9.79 8.69 11.88
N ASP A 40 10.27 8.29 13.05
CA ASP A 40 10.27 6.91 13.52
C ASP A 40 8.94 6.52 14.19
N SER A 41 8.12 7.52 14.53
CA SER A 41 6.84 7.41 15.23
C SER A 41 5.67 7.02 14.31
N PHE A 42 5.82 7.17 12.99
CA PHE A 42 4.81 6.78 12.02
C PHE A 42 5.37 5.78 10.99
N ALA A 43 4.72 4.63 10.89
CA ALA A 43 4.95 3.70 9.79
C ALA A 43 3.89 3.93 8.71
N ILE A 44 4.30 3.86 7.43
CA ILE A 44 3.33 3.92 6.35
C ILE A 44 2.52 2.62 6.28
N PRO A 45 1.19 2.69 6.07
CA PRO A 45 0.37 1.50 5.93
C PRO A 45 0.67 0.77 4.62
N PHE A 46 0.52 -0.54 4.64
CA PHE A 46 0.39 -1.33 3.40
C PHE A 46 -1.05 -1.30 2.89
N ILE A 47 -1.18 -1.24 1.57
CA ILE A 47 -2.40 -1.61 0.84
C ILE A 47 -2.32 -3.11 0.56
N ALA A 48 -3.00 -3.93 1.37
CA ALA A 48 -2.99 -5.39 1.20
C ALA A 48 -4.25 -5.85 0.45
N LEU A 49 -4.09 -6.78 -0.50
CA LEU A 49 -5.22 -7.43 -1.18
C LEU A 49 -5.60 -8.70 -0.44
N LEU A 50 -6.80 -8.73 0.16
CA LEU A 50 -7.27 -9.83 0.98
C LEU A 50 -7.49 -11.10 0.15
N GLN A 51 -6.87 -12.19 0.60
CA GLN A 51 -7.00 -13.53 0.06
C GLN A 51 -7.92 -14.37 0.95
N GLY A 52 -8.30 -15.57 0.48
CA GLY A 52 -9.15 -16.48 1.26
C GLY A 52 -8.60 -16.92 2.62
N LEU A 53 -7.28 -16.81 2.82
CA LEU A 53 -6.59 -17.18 4.06
C LEU A 53 -5.98 -15.96 4.78
N SER A 54 -6.37 -14.74 4.40
CA SER A 54 -5.90 -13.54 5.09
C SER A 54 -6.43 -13.51 6.53
N PRO A 55 -5.57 -13.32 7.56
CA PRO A 55 -6.00 -13.34 8.96
C PRO A 55 -6.99 -12.22 9.29
N GLN A 56 -6.94 -11.11 8.54
CA GLN A 56 -7.86 -9.99 8.70
C GLN A 56 -9.33 -10.37 8.48
N LEU A 57 -9.61 -11.48 7.78
CA LEU A 57 -10.98 -11.99 7.63
C LEU A 57 -11.59 -12.45 8.96
N GLU A 58 -10.77 -12.76 9.97
CA GLU A 58 -11.23 -13.17 11.30
C GLU A 58 -11.36 -11.99 12.27
N THR A 59 -10.60 -10.92 12.04
CA THR A 59 -10.49 -9.79 12.98
C THR A 59 -11.18 -8.51 12.52
N VAL A 60 -11.49 -8.38 11.22
CA VAL A 60 -12.10 -7.19 10.63
C VAL A 60 -13.44 -7.57 9.98
N ASP A 61 -14.55 -7.16 10.59
CA ASP A 61 -15.91 -7.55 10.20
C ASP A 61 -16.25 -7.29 8.72
N ALA A 62 -15.72 -6.18 8.16
CA ALA A 62 -15.97 -5.79 6.78
C ALA A 62 -15.02 -6.49 5.77
N ALA A 63 -13.98 -7.18 6.23
CA ALA A 63 -12.97 -7.79 5.40
C ALA A 63 -13.53 -9.01 4.65
N LYS A 64 -13.29 -9.05 3.33
CA LYS A 64 -13.69 -10.15 2.44
C LYS A 64 -12.60 -10.40 1.41
N PRO A 65 -12.41 -11.65 0.93
CA PRO A 65 -11.50 -11.93 -0.16
C PRO A 65 -11.80 -11.07 -1.38
N GLY A 66 -10.77 -10.47 -1.97
CA GLY A 66 -10.90 -9.56 -3.11
C GLY A 66 -11.17 -8.10 -2.74
N LEU A 67 -11.20 -7.75 -1.45
CA LEU A 67 -11.12 -6.36 -1.00
C LEU A 67 -9.67 -5.99 -0.69
N PHE A 68 -9.33 -4.72 -0.87
CA PHE A 68 -8.11 -4.14 -0.33
C PHE A 68 -8.33 -3.72 1.11
N ILE A 69 -7.27 -3.67 1.90
CA ILE A 69 -7.28 -3.16 3.27
C ILE A 69 -6.09 -2.24 3.51
N ASN A 70 -6.32 -1.14 4.23
CA ASN A 70 -5.27 -0.38 4.88
C ASN A 70 -4.89 -1.10 6.18
N THR A 71 -3.68 -1.63 6.22
CA THR A 71 -3.20 -2.49 7.33
C THR A 71 -3.01 -1.80 8.68
N ILE A 72 -3.16 -0.47 8.76
CA ILE A 72 -3.09 0.27 10.03
C ILE A 72 -4.47 0.71 10.49
N THR A 73 -5.31 1.20 9.58
CA THR A 73 -6.64 1.72 9.93
C THR A 73 -7.74 0.67 9.82
N ASP A 74 -7.44 -0.51 9.28
CA ASP A 74 -8.36 -1.60 8.94
C ASP A 74 -9.50 -1.18 7.98
N GLU A 75 -9.34 -0.04 7.32
CA GLU A 75 -10.27 0.46 6.31
C GLU A 75 -10.21 -0.44 5.07
N VAL A 76 -11.37 -0.91 4.61
CA VAL A 76 -11.47 -1.86 3.50
C VAL A 76 -12.06 -1.21 2.26
N PHE A 77 -11.54 -1.58 1.10
CA PHE A 77 -11.89 -0.95 -0.18
C PHE A 77 -12.15 -1.99 -1.25
N LYS A 78 -13.19 -1.77 -2.06
CA LYS A 78 -13.39 -2.55 -3.28
C LYS A 78 -12.41 -2.13 -4.40
N GLU A 79 -12.15 -0.83 -4.47
CA GLU A 79 -11.23 -0.19 -5.40
C GLU A 79 -10.49 0.91 -4.65
N VAL A 80 -9.21 1.14 -4.95
CA VAL A 80 -8.40 2.17 -4.29
C VAL A 80 -7.87 3.14 -5.33
N LEU A 81 -8.09 4.45 -5.14
CA LEU A 81 -7.42 5.47 -5.95
C LEU A 81 -6.04 5.75 -5.39
N VAL A 82 -5.03 5.75 -6.27
CA VAL A 82 -3.62 5.92 -5.90
C VAL A 82 -2.87 6.85 -6.85
N VAL A 83 -1.88 7.56 -6.33
CA VAL A 83 -0.88 8.33 -7.08
C VAL A 83 0.51 7.74 -6.83
N PRO A 84 1.19 7.17 -7.83
CA PRO A 84 2.50 6.53 -7.63
C PRO A 84 3.61 7.56 -7.45
N CYS A 85 4.23 7.54 -6.27
CA CYS A 85 5.22 8.52 -5.86
C CYS A 85 6.64 8.00 -6.02
N ALA A 86 6.91 6.74 -5.72
CA ALA A 86 8.22 6.13 -5.91
C ALA A 86 8.12 4.62 -6.12
N TYR A 87 9.18 4.05 -6.70
CA TYR A 87 9.29 2.63 -6.98
C TYR A 87 10.63 2.10 -6.46
N GLN A 88 10.58 0.98 -5.76
CA GLN A 88 11.77 0.26 -5.32
C GLN A 88 11.61 -1.23 -5.58
N ARG A 89 12.68 -1.88 -6.02
CA ARG A 89 12.77 -3.34 -6.09
C ARG A 89 13.68 -3.84 -4.97
N ARG A 90 13.26 -4.90 -4.29
CA ARG A 90 13.98 -5.54 -3.18
C ARG A 90 13.81 -7.05 -3.25
N TYR A 91 14.80 -7.78 -2.74
CA TYR A 91 14.63 -9.19 -2.40
C TYR A 91 14.36 -9.30 -0.91
N LEU A 92 13.15 -9.70 -0.54
CA LEU A 92 12.78 -9.91 0.87
C LEU A 92 13.13 -11.33 1.27
N ARG A 93 13.85 -11.50 2.38
CA ARG A 93 14.25 -12.80 2.94
C ARG A 93 13.16 -13.31 3.87
N TRP A 94 12.69 -14.53 3.63
CA TRP A 94 11.62 -15.16 4.38
C TRP A 94 12.05 -16.54 4.87
N ALA A 95 11.95 -16.77 6.18
CA ALA A 95 12.22 -18.10 6.71
C ALA A 95 11.16 -19.11 6.24
N PRO A 96 11.51 -20.40 6.10
CA PRO A 96 10.57 -21.45 5.77
C PRO A 96 9.40 -21.47 6.76
N ARG A 97 8.18 -21.68 6.26
CA ARG A 97 6.99 -21.80 7.13
C ARG A 97 7.12 -22.96 8.13
N SER A 98 7.81 -24.04 7.75
CA SER A 98 8.10 -25.18 8.64
C SER A 98 8.97 -24.83 9.85
N GLU A 99 9.72 -23.73 9.78
CA GLU A 99 10.63 -23.25 10.83
C GLU A 99 10.06 -22.03 11.57
N GLY A 100 8.74 -21.83 11.51
CA GLY A 100 8.04 -20.71 12.12
C GLY A 100 7.87 -19.49 11.21
N GLY A 101 8.48 -19.51 10.02
CA GLY A 101 8.35 -18.46 9.02
C GLY A 101 8.91 -17.10 9.46
N GLY A 102 8.47 -16.05 8.77
CA GLY A 102 8.75 -14.66 9.14
C GLY A 102 9.81 -13.97 8.29
N TYR A 103 9.76 -12.64 8.31
CA TYR A 103 10.66 -11.76 7.60
C TYR A 103 12.05 -11.75 8.26
N LYS A 104 13.11 -11.80 7.46
CA LYS A 104 14.51 -11.88 7.92
C LYS A 104 15.39 -10.77 7.33
N GLY A 105 14.77 -9.72 6.79
CA GLY A 105 15.45 -8.58 6.18
C GLY A 105 15.33 -8.54 4.66
N GLU A 106 15.99 -7.56 4.05
CA GLU A 106 15.95 -7.33 2.60
C GLU A 106 17.33 -7.11 2.00
N TYR A 107 17.44 -7.39 0.71
CA TYR A 107 18.63 -7.18 -0.08
C TYR A 107 18.34 -6.30 -1.30
N ASN A 108 19.34 -5.50 -1.69
CA ASN A 108 19.30 -4.78 -2.94
C ASN A 108 19.41 -5.77 -4.11
N PRO A 109 18.58 -5.64 -5.16
CA PRO A 109 18.66 -6.52 -6.33
C PRO A 109 20.05 -6.62 -6.93
N ILE A 110 20.82 -5.53 -6.98
CA ILE A 110 22.16 -5.56 -7.56
C ILE A 110 23.11 -6.45 -6.75
N ASP A 111 22.98 -6.49 -5.43
CA ASP A 111 23.83 -7.31 -4.56
C ASP A 111 23.56 -8.81 -4.75
N ILE A 112 22.30 -9.18 -5.02
CA ILE A 112 21.90 -10.55 -5.36
C ILE A 112 22.34 -10.92 -6.77
N GLU A 113 22.03 -10.08 -7.75
CA GLU A 113 22.25 -10.37 -9.18
C GLU A 113 23.74 -10.37 -9.59
N THR A 114 24.57 -9.60 -8.88
CA THR A 114 26.04 -9.60 -9.09
C THR A 114 26.77 -10.66 -8.26
N GLY A 115 26.07 -11.42 -7.42
CA GLY A 115 26.66 -12.46 -6.57
C GLY A 115 27.48 -11.90 -5.39
N LYS A 116 27.25 -10.64 -4.99
CA LYS A 116 27.89 -10.06 -3.80
C LYS A 116 27.41 -10.73 -2.52
N ILE A 117 26.15 -11.17 -2.47
CA ILE A 117 25.63 -12.02 -1.41
C ILE A 117 25.99 -13.47 -1.74
N LEU A 118 26.91 -14.05 -0.96
CA LEU A 118 27.37 -15.43 -1.12
C LEU A 118 26.31 -16.42 -0.62
N GLY A 119 26.27 -17.61 -1.21
CA GLY A 119 25.36 -18.69 -0.79
C GLY A 119 23.93 -18.58 -1.35
N VAL A 120 23.67 -17.63 -2.25
CA VAL A 120 22.41 -17.56 -2.97
C VAL A 120 22.35 -18.65 -4.03
N GLU A 121 21.32 -19.49 -3.97
CA GLU A 121 21.09 -20.58 -4.91
C GLU A 121 19.67 -20.54 -5.48
N LYS A 122 19.41 -21.30 -6.54
CA LYS A 122 18.07 -21.49 -7.10
C LYS A 122 17.59 -22.89 -6.75
N ASP A 123 16.38 -22.99 -6.21
CA ASP A 123 15.72 -24.29 -6.02
C ASP A 123 15.20 -24.87 -7.35
N ALA A 124 14.63 -26.08 -7.28
CA ALA A 124 14.11 -26.79 -8.46
C ALA A 124 12.98 -26.03 -9.18
N ASP A 125 12.26 -25.16 -8.47
CA ASP A 125 11.21 -24.30 -9.02
C ASP A 125 11.77 -22.94 -9.52
N GLY A 126 13.09 -22.75 -9.48
CA GLY A 126 13.77 -21.55 -9.92
C GLY A 126 13.74 -20.39 -8.92
N ARG A 127 13.25 -20.62 -7.70
CA ARG A 127 13.17 -19.57 -6.66
C ARG A 127 14.53 -19.40 -6.01
N LEU A 128 14.86 -18.16 -5.67
CA LEU A 128 16.12 -17.86 -5.01
C LEU A 128 16.03 -18.22 -3.52
N ARG A 129 17.07 -18.88 -3.02
CA ARG A 129 17.21 -19.31 -1.64
C ARG A 129 18.53 -18.79 -1.06
N LEU A 130 18.55 -18.52 0.24
CA LEU A 130 19.76 -18.19 1.00
C LEU A 130 19.67 -18.89 2.35
N GLU A 131 20.55 -19.86 2.59
CA GLU A 131 20.59 -20.63 3.85
C GLU A 131 19.24 -21.28 4.19
N GLY A 132 18.51 -21.77 3.18
CA GLY A 132 17.16 -22.35 3.32
C GLY A 132 16.02 -21.34 3.26
N ASP A 133 16.28 -20.04 3.50
CA ASP A 133 15.28 -18.99 3.43
C ASP A 133 14.95 -18.61 1.98
N GLU A 134 13.71 -18.19 1.72
CA GLU A 134 13.29 -17.68 0.41
C GLU A 134 13.72 -16.23 0.20
N LEU A 135 14.29 -15.93 -0.95
CA LEU A 135 14.53 -14.57 -1.43
C LEU A 135 13.46 -14.19 -2.45
N LYS A 136 12.45 -13.44 -2.01
CA LYS A 136 11.29 -13.07 -2.81
C LYS A 136 11.49 -11.73 -3.53
N ASP A 137 11.55 -11.74 -4.88
CA ASP A 137 11.57 -10.50 -5.69
C ASP A 137 10.27 -9.72 -5.46
N THR A 138 10.41 -8.57 -4.81
CA THR A 138 9.29 -7.73 -4.39
C THR A 138 9.43 -6.34 -5.01
N ARG A 139 8.31 -5.88 -5.55
CA ARG A 139 8.15 -4.64 -6.30
C ARG A 139 7.33 -3.68 -5.44
N ASN A 140 8.03 -2.80 -4.75
CA ASN A 140 7.46 -1.84 -3.80
C ASN A 140 7.08 -0.56 -4.53
N HIS A 141 5.77 -0.27 -4.58
CA HIS A 141 5.20 0.98 -5.09
C HIS A 141 4.77 1.84 -3.92
N PHE A 142 5.52 2.91 -3.67
CA PHE A 142 5.15 3.93 -2.70
C PHE A 142 4.15 4.86 -3.36
N VAL A 143 2.97 4.96 -2.78
CA VAL A 143 1.83 5.69 -3.35
C VAL A 143 1.24 6.65 -2.32
N LEU A 144 0.54 7.68 -2.79
CA LEU A 144 -0.55 8.25 -1.99
C LEU A 144 -1.81 7.46 -2.33
N MET A 145 -2.54 7.01 -1.32
CA MET A 145 -3.86 6.40 -1.47
C MET A 145 -4.95 7.34 -0.98
N GLN A 146 -6.11 7.30 -1.61
CA GLN A 146 -7.29 8.02 -1.15
C GLN A 146 -8.06 7.15 -0.15
N SER A 147 -8.32 7.69 1.05
CA SER A 147 -9.24 7.12 2.03
C SER A 147 -10.70 7.30 1.61
N GLU A 148 -11.64 6.63 2.28
CA GLU A 148 -13.08 6.80 2.12
C GLU A 148 -13.53 8.25 2.38
N SER A 149 -12.83 8.97 3.27
CA SER A 149 -13.08 10.38 3.54
C SER A 149 -12.67 11.32 2.39
N GLY A 150 -11.95 10.80 1.39
CA GLY A 150 -11.39 11.56 0.28
C GLY A 150 -9.99 12.13 0.54
N ALA A 151 -9.47 12.02 1.77
CA ALA A 151 -8.13 12.44 2.13
C ALA A 151 -7.05 11.52 1.53
N TRP A 152 -5.93 12.10 1.10
CA TRP A 152 -4.80 11.39 0.51
C TRP A 152 -3.69 11.16 1.53
N GLN A 153 -3.27 9.90 1.69
CA GLN A 153 -2.28 9.49 2.67
C GLN A 153 -1.20 8.59 2.07
N PRO A 154 0.06 8.65 2.54
CA PRO A 154 1.11 7.72 2.14
C PRO A 154 0.73 6.27 2.40
N ALA A 155 1.08 5.38 1.47
CA ALA A 155 0.94 3.94 1.63
C ALA A 155 1.94 3.17 0.75
N LEU A 156 2.11 1.89 1.03
CA LEU A 156 2.94 0.97 0.26
C LEU A 156 2.11 -0.14 -0.37
N LEU A 157 2.26 -0.35 -1.67
CA LEU A 157 1.78 -1.53 -2.37
C LEU A 157 2.99 -2.40 -2.79
N SER A 158 3.12 -3.56 -2.15
CA SER A 158 4.17 -4.54 -2.46
C SER A 158 3.63 -5.64 -3.38
N LEU A 159 4.23 -5.81 -4.55
CA LEU A 159 3.83 -6.81 -5.53
C LEU A 159 4.95 -7.83 -5.75
N SER A 160 4.64 -9.12 -5.59
CA SER A 160 5.60 -10.22 -5.72
C SER A 160 5.00 -11.40 -6.51
N SER A 161 5.81 -12.39 -6.87
CA SER A 161 5.38 -13.60 -7.59
C SER A 161 4.54 -13.26 -8.85
N THR A 162 3.31 -13.78 -8.97
CA THR A 162 2.42 -13.56 -10.12
C THR A 162 2.09 -12.07 -10.36
N GLN A 163 2.21 -11.24 -9.31
CA GLN A 163 1.93 -9.80 -9.37
C GLN A 163 3.08 -8.98 -9.95
N ILE A 164 4.29 -9.56 -10.11
CA ILE A 164 5.43 -8.88 -10.76
C ILE A 164 5.07 -8.43 -12.18
N LYS A 165 4.32 -9.27 -12.93
CA LYS A 165 3.87 -8.92 -14.29
C LYS A 165 2.96 -7.69 -14.29
N LYS A 166 2.11 -7.55 -13.27
CA LYS A 166 1.20 -6.40 -13.08
C LYS A 166 2.01 -5.14 -12.76
N SER A 167 2.98 -5.25 -11.85
CA SER A 167 3.93 -4.18 -11.55
C SER A 167 4.67 -3.70 -12.80
N LYS A 168 5.20 -4.62 -13.62
CA LYS A 168 5.92 -4.27 -14.86
C LYS A 168 5.00 -3.53 -15.83
N ARG A 169 3.79 -4.04 -16.06
CA ARG A 169 2.78 -3.40 -16.91
C ARG A 169 2.44 -1.98 -16.43
N TRP A 170 2.31 -1.79 -15.12
CA TRP A 170 2.05 -0.47 -14.55
C TRP A 170 3.22 0.50 -14.76
N MET A 171 4.46 0.07 -14.48
CA MET A 171 5.66 0.89 -14.73
C MET A 171 5.81 1.25 -16.22
N SER A 172 5.58 0.30 -17.13
CA SER A 172 5.59 0.57 -18.57
C SER A 172 4.51 1.59 -18.96
N ARG A 173 3.32 1.54 -18.33
CA ARG A 173 2.28 2.54 -18.56
C ARG A 173 2.71 3.92 -18.08
N ILE A 174 3.27 4.03 -16.87
CA ILE A 174 3.79 5.30 -16.33
C ILE A 174 4.85 5.88 -17.27
N GLN A 175 5.82 5.07 -17.70
CA GLN A 175 6.88 5.50 -18.60
C GLN A 175 6.35 5.94 -19.97
N GLY A 176 5.28 5.30 -20.46
CA GLY A 176 4.65 5.61 -21.74
C GLY A 176 3.82 6.89 -21.76
N ILE A 177 3.64 7.57 -20.63
CA ILE A 177 2.94 8.87 -20.60
C ILE A 177 3.84 9.94 -21.21
N GLU A 178 3.28 10.68 -22.17
CA GLU A 178 3.92 11.83 -22.81
C GLU A 178 2.98 13.04 -22.72
N LEU A 179 3.48 14.15 -22.19
CA LEU A 179 2.80 15.45 -22.17
C LEU A 179 3.56 16.44 -23.05
N ARG A 180 2.91 17.54 -23.43
CA ARG A 180 3.52 18.62 -24.21
C ARG A 180 3.60 19.89 -23.37
N THR A 181 4.74 20.58 -23.45
CA THR A 181 4.86 21.93 -22.88
C THR A 181 3.99 22.91 -23.68
N PRO A 182 3.74 24.14 -23.18
CA PRO A 182 3.05 25.18 -23.96
C PRO A 182 3.69 25.44 -25.34
N GLU A 183 5.01 25.23 -25.46
CA GLU A 183 5.79 25.36 -26.70
C GLU A 183 5.71 24.11 -27.61
N GLY A 184 4.91 23.11 -27.23
CA GLY A 184 4.64 21.90 -28.01
C GLY A 184 5.68 20.78 -27.89
N LYS A 185 6.72 20.97 -27.06
CA LYS A 185 7.78 19.97 -26.84
C LYS A 185 7.25 18.81 -25.99
N ALA A 186 7.42 17.59 -26.47
CA ALA A 186 7.10 16.37 -25.73
C ALA A 186 8.05 16.16 -24.54
N PHE A 187 7.50 15.69 -23.41
CA PHE A 187 8.25 15.26 -22.23
C PHE A 187 7.51 14.15 -21.47
N ASN A 188 8.25 13.32 -20.76
CA ASN A 188 7.68 12.34 -19.83
C ASN A 188 7.45 13.03 -18.47
N PRO A 189 6.21 13.09 -17.97
CA PRO A 189 5.96 13.67 -16.66
C PRO A 189 6.46 12.75 -15.54
N PRO A 190 6.57 13.26 -14.30
CA PRO A 190 6.88 12.42 -13.15
C PRO A 190 5.81 11.33 -12.93
N SER A 191 6.17 10.26 -12.21
CA SER A 191 5.24 9.15 -11.95
C SER A 191 3.95 9.61 -11.24
N PHE A 192 4.07 10.61 -10.37
CA PHE A 192 2.97 11.19 -9.60
C PHE A 192 2.12 12.22 -10.39
N SER A 193 2.19 12.19 -11.72
CA SER A 193 1.41 13.10 -12.58
C SER A 193 -0.04 12.65 -12.81
N HIS A 194 -0.35 11.39 -12.54
CA HIS A 194 -1.68 10.81 -12.81
C HIS A 194 -2.20 10.00 -11.63
N VAL A 195 -3.51 9.98 -11.51
CA VAL A 195 -4.26 9.09 -10.62
C VAL A 195 -4.51 7.76 -11.32
N TYR A 196 -4.35 6.69 -10.56
CA TYR A 196 -4.64 5.32 -10.97
C TYR A 196 -5.66 4.70 -10.03
N LYS A 197 -6.33 3.66 -10.51
CA LYS A 197 -7.28 2.86 -9.74
C LYS A 197 -6.78 1.43 -9.63
N LEU A 198 -6.67 0.94 -8.40
CA LEU A 198 -6.41 -0.45 -8.08
C LEU A 198 -7.74 -1.22 -8.03
N LYS A 199 -7.79 -2.38 -8.67
CA LYS A 199 -8.92 -3.31 -8.64
C LYS A 199 -8.45 -4.72 -8.34
N ALA A 200 -9.29 -5.48 -7.66
CA ALA A 200 -9.08 -6.91 -7.49
C ALA A 200 -9.64 -7.67 -8.70
N VAL A 201 -8.84 -8.58 -9.25
CA VAL A 201 -9.24 -9.49 -10.33
C VAL A 201 -9.00 -10.92 -9.89
N LYS A 202 -9.94 -11.81 -10.19
CA LYS A 202 -9.75 -13.23 -9.90
C LYS A 202 -8.81 -13.82 -10.94
N GLU A 203 -7.77 -14.49 -10.47
CA GLU A 203 -6.80 -15.22 -11.28
C GLU A 203 -6.92 -16.71 -10.98
N GLU A 204 -6.70 -17.55 -11.97
CA GLU A 204 -6.77 -19.01 -11.82
C GLU A 204 -5.75 -19.72 -12.71
N ASN A 205 -5.30 -20.87 -12.23
CA ASN A 205 -4.52 -21.83 -12.99
C ASN A 205 -4.91 -23.26 -12.58
N SER A 206 -4.19 -24.27 -13.09
CA SER A 206 -4.43 -25.68 -12.75
C SER A 206 -4.23 -26.03 -11.27
N LYS A 207 -3.58 -25.16 -10.49
CA LYS A 207 -3.25 -25.36 -9.07
C LYS A 207 -4.14 -24.58 -8.10
N GLY A 208 -5.02 -23.70 -8.59
CA GLY A 208 -5.97 -22.95 -7.76
C GLY A 208 -6.39 -21.60 -8.33
N SER A 209 -7.09 -20.82 -7.52
CA SER A 209 -7.49 -19.44 -7.84
C SER A 209 -7.16 -18.49 -6.70
N TRP A 210 -6.70 -17.28 -7.02
CA TRP A 210 -6.34 -16.23 -6.08
C TRP A 210 -6.83 -14.87 -6.57
N TRP A 211 -6.77 -13.84 -5.73
CA TRP A 211 -7.04 -12.47 -6.15
C TRP A 211 -5.72 -11.79 -6.53
N GLY A 212 -5.67 -11.21 -7.72
CA GLY A 212 -4.58 -10.35 -8.20
C GLY A 212 -5.00 -8.90 -8.28
N VAL A 213 -4.01 -8.01 -8.41
CA VAL A 213 -4.18 -6.57 -8.61
C VAL A 213 -4.20 -6.27 -10.11
N ASP A 214 -5.18 -5.49 -10.55
CA ASP A 214 -5.13 -4.77 -11.81
C ASP A 214 -5.08 -3.26 -11.56
N VAL A 215 -4.40 -2.55 -12.45
CA VAL A 215 -4.18 -1.11 -12.32
C VAL A 215 -4.68 -0.41 -13.57
N GLU A 216 -5.59 0.54 -13.39
CA GLU A 216 -6.18 1.36 -14.45
C GLU A 216 -5.71 2.81 -14.31
N LEU A 217 -5.40 3.46 -15.44
CA LEU A 217 -5.13 4.90 -15.48
C LEU A 217 -6.48 5.62 -15.44
N VAL A 218 -6.61 6.62 -14.59
CA VAL A 218 -7.86 7.38 -14.43
C VAL A 218 -7.73 8.72 -15.11
N GLU A 219 -6.94 9.63 -14.54
CA GLU A 219 -6.84 11.01 -15.00
C GLU A 219 -5.53 11.67 -14.53
N PRO A 220 -5.10 12.78 -15.15
CA PRO A 220 -4.02 13.60 -14.62
C PRO A 220 -4.38 14.17 -13.24
N VAL A 221 -3.39 14.31 -12.36
CA VAL A 221 -3.55 15.01 -11.08
C VAL A 221 -3.84 16.49 -11.36
N SER A 222 -5.02 16.96 -10.98
CA SER A 222 -5.48 18.33 -11.16
C SER A 222 -5.37 19.18 -9.90
N ASP A 223 -5.36 18.55 -8.72
CA ASP A 223 -5.23 19.21 -7.43
C ASP A 223 -3.75 19.52 -7.10
N ALA A 224 -3.47 20.81 -6.89
CA ALA A 224 -2.11 21.29 -6.65
C ALA A 224 -1.55 20.80 -5.31
N GLU A 225 -2.38 20.67 -4.28
CA GLU A 225 -1.95 20.21 -2.96
C GLU A 225 -1.59 18.73 -3.01
N LEU A 226 -2.39 17.90 -3.67
CA LEU A 226 -2.13 16.50 -3.94
C LEU A 226 -0.81 16.32 -4.70
N TYR A 227 -0.59 17.12 -5.75
CA TYR A 227 0.66 17.07 -6.51
C TYR A 227 1.88 17.42 -5.64
N LEU A 228 1.78 18.47 -4.82
CA LEU A 228 2.86 18.87 -3.91
C LEU A 228 3.11 17.80 -2.84
N ARG A 229 2.05 17.22 -2.26
CA ARG A 229 2.14 16.12 -1.29
C ARG A 229 2.81 14.90 -1.90
N ALA A 230 2.46 14.53 -3.13
CA ALA A 230 3.07 13.39 -3.84
C ALA A 230 4.54 13.63 -4.15
N LYS A 231 4.89 14.86 -4.57
CA LYS A 231 6.27 15.27 -4.79
C LYS A 231 7.09 15.25 -3.51
N GLU A 232 6.52 15.66 -2.39
CA GLU A 232 7.21 15.64 -1.10
C GLU A 232 7.42 14.20 -0.62
N PHE A 233 6.41 13.35 -0.73
CA PHE A 233 6.54 11.93 -0.38
C PHE A 233 7.60 11.23 -1.26
N ASN A 234 7.70 11.56 -2.55
CA ASN A 234 8.78 11.08 -3.40
C ASN A 234 10.18 11.44 -2.85
N LYS A 235 10.37 12.68 -2.38
CA LYS A 235 11.66 13.09 -1.79
C LYS A 235 11.97 12.31 -0.51
N GLN A 236 11.00 12.14 0.37
CA GLN A 236 11.17 11.39 1.62
C GLN A 236 11.57 9.94 1.35
N VAL A 237 10.91 9.28 0.39
CA VAL A 237 11.29 7.91 -0.03
C VAL A 237 12.70 7.89 -0.62
N ALA A 238 13.05 8.86 -1.46
CA ALA A 238 14.39 8.95 -2.06
C ALA A 238 15.50 9.22 -1.02
N ALA A 239 15.19 9.97 0.04
CA ALA A 239 16.08 10.24 1.16
C ALA A 239 16.19 9.06 2.15
N GLY A 240 15.36 8.01 2.00
CA GLY A 240 15.31 6.89 2.94
C GLY A 240 14.68 7.23 4.28
N GLU A 241 13.87 8.28 4.33
CA GLU A 241 13.23 8.77 5.56
C GLU A 241 11.91 8.07 5.87
N VAL A 242 11.42 7.23 4.95
CA VAL A 242 10.14 6.53 5.08
C VAL A 242 10.35 5.18 5.73
N LYS A 243 9.77 5.02 6.92
CA LYS A 243 9.73 3.75 7.64
C LYS A 243 8.52 2.93 7.22
N VAL A 244 8.79 1.69 6.84
CA VAL A 244 7.79 0.71 6.43
C VAL A 244 7.68 -0.32 7.55
N GLN A 245 6.46 -0.78 7.87
CA GLN A 245 6.31 -1.91 8.80
C GLN A 245 6.99 -3.16 8.22
N GLU A 246 7.37 -4.10 9.09
CA GLU A 246 7.80 -5.40 8.59
C GLU A 246 6.68 -5.99 7.72
N PRO A 247 6.99 -6.41 6.49
CA PRO A 247 5.99 -7.02 5.65
C PRO A 247 5.47 -8.26 6.36
N VAL A 248 4.17 -8.50 6.25
CA VAL A 248 3.56 -9.76 6.69
C VAL A 248 3.52 -10.68 5.48
N SER A 249 3.89 -11.95 5.63
CA SER A 249 3.92 -12.87 4.49
C SER A 249 2.51 -12.98 3.91
N ASP A 250 2.35 -12.78 2.60
CA ASP A 250 1.07 -13.04 1.93
C ASP A 250 0.63 -14.48 2.20
N HIS A 251 -0.54 -14.65 2.80
CA HIS A 251 -1.14 -15.95 3.13
C HIS A 251 -1.68 -16.68 1.88
N ALA A 252 -1.28 -16.27 0.67
CA ALA A 252 -1.64 -16.96 -0.54
C ALA A 252 -1.01 -18.37 -0.54
N ALA A 253 -1.81 -19.38 -0.88
CA ALA A 253 -1.29 -20.66 -1.30
C ALA A 253 -0.43 -20.42 -2.54
N GLU A 254 0.89 -20.51 -2.39
CA GLU A 254 1.82 -20.29 -3.50
C GLU A 254 1.75 -21.48 -4.45
N ALA A 255 0.77 -21.44 -5.36
CA ALA A 255 0.76 -22.27 -6.54
C ALA A 255 1.93 -21.87 -7.44
N GLY A 256 3.03 -22.64 -7.39
CA GLY A 256 4.24 -22.38 -8.17
C GLY A 256 3.91 -22.04 -9.62
N SER A 257 4.20 -20.80 -10.02
CA SER A 257 4.10 -20.35 -11.39
C SER A 257 5.32 -20.83 -12.18
N ASP A 258 5.07 -21.41 -13.35
CA ASP A 258 6.09 -21.67 -14.36
C ASP A 258 6.48 -20.31 -14.95
N ASP A 259 7.29 -19.55 -14.20
CA ASP A 259 7.85 -18.27 -14.63
C ASP A 259 9.02 -18.53 -15.59
N ARG A 260 8.70 -19.09 -16.76
CA ARG A 260 9.55 -18.99 -17.93
C ARG A 260 9.12 -17.77 -18.73
N PHE A 261 9.65 -16.58 -18.40
CA PHE A 261 9.95 -15.46 -19.33
C PHE A 261 10.71 -14.34 -18.61
#